data_AF-A0A2U1QLX1-F1
#
_entry.id   AF-A0A2U1QLX1-F1
#
_cell.length_a   1.000
_cell.length_b   1.000
_cell.length_c   1.000
_cell.angle_alpha   90.00
_cell.angle_beta   90.00
_cell.angle_gamma   90.00
#
_symmetry.space_group_name_H-M   'P 1'
#
loop_
_entity.id
_entity.type
_entity.pdbx_description
1 polymer ?
#
loop_
_entity_poly.entity_id
_entity_poly.type
_entity_poly.pdbx_seq_one_letter_code
_entity_poly.pdbx_strand_id
1 'polypeptide(L)'
;MKDGTKYIIRAAGLKDYQSVVDLHMEWKKTPSHERKSLVETLTDRCSRNDYHCLVAVDKLKEEVLYGTIGVRLGMNVPEELGWSPVEQKWHSGSKSDAYVDFLVVASWARRNGVGTNLFACAKQLAIRGG
;
A
#
# COMPACT_ATOMS: atom_id res chain seq x y z
N MET A 1 -27.71 5.11 -3.26
CA MET A 1 -26.75 6.04 -2.61
C MET A 1 -25.71 6.43 -3.66
N LYS A 2 -25.61 7.70 -4.04
CA LYS A 2 -24.50 8.17 -4.89
C LYS A 2 -23.25 8.16 -4.00
N ASP A 3 -22.29 7.32 -4.32
CA ASP A 3 -21.04 7.18 -3.59
C ASP A 3 -20.27 8.51 -3.66
N GLY A 4 -20.41 9.35 -2.62
CA GLY A 4 -19.85 10.71 -2.52
C GLY A 4 -18.33 10.75 -2.40
N THR A 5 -17.68 9.60 -2.55
CA THR A 5 -16.23 9.45 -2.53
C THR A 5 -15.63 10.05 -3.80
N LYS A 6 -14.77 11.07 -3.66
CA LYS A 6 -14.14 11.81 -4.78
C LYS A 6 -13.00 11.05 -5.48
N TYR A 7 -12.63 9.88 -4.97
CA TYR A 7 -11.50 9.09 -5.45
C TYR A 7 -11.91 7.63 -5.74
N ILE A 8 -11.10 6.94 -6.54
CA ILE A 8 -11.14 5.48 -6.75
C ILE A 8 -9.87 4.85 -6.22
N ILE A 9 -9.93 3.57 -5.84
CA ILE A 9 -8.76 2.76 -5.50
C ILE A 9 -8.52 1.77 -6.64
N ARG A 10 -7.29 1.73 -7.15
CA ARG A 10 -6.87 0.79 -8.20
C ARG A 10 -5.42 0.37 -8.00
N ALA A 11 -5.00 -0.67 -8.72
CA ALA A 11 -3.59 -0.97 -8.87
C ALA A 11 -2.85 0.24 -9.48
N ALA A 12 -1.67 0.52 -8.95
CA ALA A 12 -0.77 1.52 -9.50
C ALA A 12 -0.21 1.02 -10.83
N GLY A 13 -0.16 1.91 -11.82
CA GLY A 13 0.57 1.70 -13.07
C GLY A 13 1.87 2.49 -13.08
N LEU A 14 2.66 2.30 -14.14
CA LEU A 14 3.94 3.01 -14.35
C LEU A 14 3.82 4.54 -14.20
N LYS A 15 2.69 5.11 -14.66
CA LYS A 15 2.41 6.56 -14.56
C LYS A 15 2.28 7.07 -13.12
N ASP A 16 1.97 6.20 -12.16
CA ASP A 16 1.69 6.60 -10.78
C ASP A 16 2.93 6.51 -9.88
N TYR A 17 3.95 5.73 -10.26
CA TYR A 17 5.09 5.41 -9.40
C TYR A 17 5.90 6.63 -8.99
N GLN A 18 6.03 7.61 -9.89
CA GLN A 18 6.68 8.87 -9.56
C GLN A 18 5.93 9.60 -8.42
N SER A 19 4.61 9.76 -8.55
CA SER A 19 3.76 10.40 -7.53
C SER A 19 3.73 9.63 -6.21
N VAL A 20 3.76 8.29 -6.27
CA VAL A 20 3.85 7.42 -5.08
C VAL A 20 5.15 7.68 -4.32
N VAL A 21 6.29 7.69 -5.02
CA VAL A 21 7.60 7.94 -4.43
C VAL A 21 7.67 9.35 -3.87
N ASP A 22 7.17 10.35 -4.60
CA ASP A 22 7.14 11.73 -4.12
C ASP A 22 6.35 11.89 -2.81
N LEU A 23 5.18 11.28 -2.74
CA LEU A 23 4.36 11.27 -1.53
C LEU A 23 5.06 10.54 -0.36
N HIS A 24 5.73 9.43 -0.63
CA HIS A 24 6.48 8.69 0.39
C HIS A 24 7.69 9.46 0.92
N MET A 25 8.41 10.14 0.03
CA MET A 25 9.57 10.97 0.39
C MET A 25 9.17 12.22 1.17
N GLU A 26 8.04 12.87 0.84
CA GLU A 26 7.47 13.97 1.63
C GLU A 26 7.22 13.51 3.07
N TRP A 27 6.68 12.30 3.25
CA TRP A 27 6.43 11.73 4.57
C TRP A 27 7.72 11.37 5.33
N LYS A 28 8.69 10.73 4.66
CA LYS A 28 9.97 10.33 5.29
C LYS A 28 11.00 11.45 5.44
N LYS A 29 10.78 12.61 4.82
CA LYS A 29 11.78 13.68 4.65
C LYS A 29 13.07 13.17 3.99
N THR A 30 12.94 12.20 3.07
CA THR A 30 14.08 11.57 2.38
C THR A 30 14.68 12.54 1.35
N PRO A 31 16.02 12.58 1.18
CA PRO A 31 16.67 13.45 0.19
C PRO A 31 16.28 13.14 -1.26
N SER A 32 16.07 14.17 -2.08
CA SER A 32 15.58 14.07 -3.47
C SER A 32 16.43 13.22 -4.42
N HIS A 33 17.71 13.01 -4.13
CA HIS A 33 18.62 12.24 -5.00
C HIS A 33 18.32 10.73 -5.01
N GLU A 34 17.62 10.20 -4.01
CA GLU A 34 17.20 8.78 -3.96
C GLU A 34 15.97 8.48 -4.84
N ARG A 35 15.26 9.53 -5.30
CA ARG A 35 13.97 9.43 -6.00
C ARG A 35 13.99 8.44 -7.17
N LYS A 36 14.97 8.57 -8.06
CA LYS A 36 15.06 7.72 -9.27
C LYS A 36 15.21 6.24 -8.90
N SER A 37 16.11 5.95 -7.95
CA SER A 37 16.36 4.59 -7.46
C SER A 37 15.13 3.99 -6.78
N LEU A 38 14.35 4.79 -6.05
CA LEU A 38 13.10 4.35 -5.43
C LEU A 38 12.01 4.03 -6.44
N VAL A 39 11.88 4.82 -7.52
CA VAL A 39 10.94 4.53 -8.62
C VAL A 39 11.32 3.24 -9.34
N GLU A 40 12.61 3.05 -9.64
CA GLU A 40 13.12 1.81 -10.24
C GLU A 40 12.85 0.61 -9.33
N THR A 41 13.10 0.75 -8.03
CA THR A 41 12.83 -0.30 -7.03
C THR A 41 11.33 -0.64 -6.94
N LEU A 42 10.45 0.37 -6.93
CA LEU A 42 9.00 0.15 -6.89
C LEU A 42 8.53 -0.54 -8.18
N THR A 43 9.07 -0.13 -9.33
CA THR A 43 8.79 -0.74 -10.63
C THR A 43 9.21 -2.20 -10.65
N ASP A 44 10.44 -2.50 -10.21
CA ASP A 44 10.95 -3.88 -10.14
C ASP A 44 10.08 -4.72 -9.21
N ARG A 45 9.75 -4.22 -8.02
CA ARG A 45 8.89 -4.93 -7.06
C ARG A 45 7.52 -5.24 -7.65
N CYS A 46 6.83 -4.25 -8.21
CA CYS A 46 5.48 -4.44 -8.79
C CYS A 46 5.49 -5.28 -10.07
N SER A 47 6.66 -5.55 -10.67
CA SER A 47 6.78 -6.52 -11.78
C SER A 47 6.76 -7.97 -11.29
N ARG A 48 6.99 -8.20 -10.00
CA ARG A 48 6.90 -9.51 -9.36
C ARG A 48 5.46 -9.75 -8.92
N ASN A 49 4.97 -10.97 -9.10
CA ASN A 49 3.57 -11.33 -8.82
C ASN A 49 3.21 -11.33 -7.32
N ASP A 50 4.18 -11.14 -6.43
CA ASP A 50 4.00 -11.15 -4.97
C ASP A 50 3.86 -9.75 -4.38
N TYR A 51 4.10 -8.66 -5.13
CA TYR A 51 4.02 -7.30 -4.63
C TYR A 51 2.99 -6.47 -5.38
N HIS A 52 2.08 -5.84 -4.64
CA HIS A 52 1.03 -5.01 -5.17
C HIS A 52 1.10 -3.61 -4.58
N CYS A 53 1.12 -2.60 -5.45
CA CYS A 53 0.95 -1.22 -5.06
C CYS A 53 -0.46 -0.76 -5.45
N LEU A 54 -1.24 -0.28 -4.47
CA LEU A 54 -2.55 0.32 -4.71
C LEU A 54 -2.47 1.83 -4.50
N VAL A 55 -3.23 2.57 -5.31
CA VAL A 55 -3.33 4.03 -5.26
C VAL A 55 -4.78 4.46 -5.14
N ALA A 56 -5.01 5.48 -4.31
CA ALA A 56 -6.26 6.23 -4.26
C ALA A 56 -6.08 7.50 -5.10
N VAL A 57 -6.78 7.60 -6.24
CA VAL A 57 -6.66 8.72 -7.19
C VAL A 57 -8.01 9.40 -7.42
N ASP A 58 -8.00 10.69 -7.72
CA ASP A 58 -9.23 11.42 -8.03
C ASP A 58 -9.99 10.77 -9.20
N LYS A 59 -11.32 10.69 -9.10
CA LYS A 59 -12.17 10.12 -10.15
C LYS A 59 -12.14 10.91 -11.46
N LEU A 60 -11.95 12.22 -11.38
CA LEU A 60 -12.00 13.12 -12.53
C LEU A 60 -10.61 13.57 -12.98
N LYS A 61 -9.62 13.49 -12.08
CA LYS A 61 -8.23 13.90 -12.32
C LYS A 61 -7.28 12.83 -11.81
N GLU A 62 -7.15 11.72 -12.54
CA GLU A 62 -6.38 10.54 -12.08
C GLU A 62 -4.91 10.82 -11.70
N GLU A 63 -4.36 11.97 -12.10
CA GLU A 63 -3.06 12.49 -11.73
C GLU A 63 -2.97 12.99 -10.26
N VAL A 64 -4.11 13.25 -9.62
CA VAL A 64 -4.19 13.69 -8.22
C VAL A 64 -4.24 12.47 -7.29
N LEU A 65 -3.12 12.23 -6.60
CA LEU A 65 -2.95 11.12 -5.65
C LEU A 65 -3.39 11.50 -4.23
N TYR A 66 -4.39 10.81 -3.70
CA TYR A 66 -4.87 10.95 -2.32
C TYR A 66 -4.04 10.12 -1.34
N GLY A 67 -3.56 8.95 -1.77
CA GLY A 67 -2.78 8.04 -0.95
C GLY A 67 -2.41 6.75 -1.66
N THR A 68 -1.58 5.95 -1.02
CA THR A 68 -1.04 4.71 -1.58
C THR A 68 -0.69 3.71 -0.49
N ILE A 69 -0.76 2.42 -0.83
CA ILE A 69 -0.36 1.30 0.01
C ILE A 69 0.44 0.29 -0.81
N GLY A 70 1.59 -0.12 -0.29
CA GLY A 70 2.39 -1.22 -0.82
C GLY A 70 2.18 -2.47 0.03
N VAL A 71 1.78 -3.57 -0.59
CA VAL A 71 1.55 -4.86 0.08
C VAL A 71 2.29 -5.98 -0.63
N ARG A 72 2.97 -6.83 0.14
CA ARG A 72 3.55 -8.08 -0.34
C ARG A 72 2.71 -9.26 0.15
N LEU A 73 2.38 -10.19 -0.72
CA LEU A 73 1.59 -11.38 -0.44
C LEU A 73 2.48 -12.64 -0.40
N GLY A 74 1.99 -13.71 0.22
CA GLY A 74 2.62 -15.03 0.14
C GLY A 74 3.93 -15.15 0.90
N MET A 75 4.17 -14.27 1.89
CA MET A 75 5.37 -14.35 2.73
C MET A 75 5.22 -15.51 3.70
N ASN A 76 6.19 -16.44 3.71
CA ASN A 76 6.19 -17.53 4.68
C ASN A 76 6.26 -16.96 6.10
N VAL A 77 5.32 -17.36 6.96
CA VAL A 77 5.39 -17.05 8.38
C VAL A 77 6.41 -18.01 9.00
N PRO A 78 7.48 -17.52 9.65
CA PRO A 78 8.40 -18.39 10.36
C PRO A 78 7.64 -19.16 11.44
N GLU A 79 7.81 -20.49 11.49
CA GLU A 79 7.26 -21.29 12.58
C GLU A 79 7.92 -20.87 13.89
N GLU A 80 7.11 -20.24 14.74
CA GLU A 80 7.24 -20.03 16.18
C GLU A 80 8.65 -19.83 16.76
N LEU A 81 9.07 -18.57 16.91
CA LEU A 81 9.98 -18.18 18.00
C LEU A 81 9.54 -16.82 18.57
N GLY A 82 8.81 -16.84 19.69
CA GLY A 82 8.71 -15.69 20.59
C GLY A 82 7.57 -14.70 20.37
N TRP A 83 6.39 -15.13 19.88
CA TRP A 83 5.24 -14.23 19.81
C TRP A 83 4.78 -13.76 21.19
N SER A 84 4.52 -12.47 21.29
CA SER A 84 3.88 -11.86 22.44
C SER A 84 2.46 -12.41 22.64
N PRO A 85 1.87 -12.29 23.85
CA PRO A 85 0.49 -12.72 24.11
C PRO A 85 -0.55 -12.07 23.19
N VAL A 86 -0.28 -10.84 22.72
CA VAL A 86 -1.16 -10.14 21.77
C VAL A 86 -1.05 -10.80 20.39
N GLU A 87 0.16 -11.07 19.92
CA GLU A 87 0.38 -11.74 18.63
C GLU A 87 -0.25 -13.13 18.65
N GLN A 88 -0.07 -13.92 19.71
CA GLN A 88 -0.71 -15.23 19.84
C GLN A 88 -2.24 -15.17 19.77
N LYS A 89 -2.86 -14.16 20.39
CA LYS A 89 -4.32 -13.98 20.38
C LYS A 89 -4.88 -13.66 18.99
N TRP A 90 -4.11 -12.97 18.17
CA TRP A 90 -4.53 -12.48 16.86
C TRP A 90 -3.82 -13.16 15.68
N HIS A 91 -2.96 -14.15 15.96
CA HIS A 91 -2.29 -14.93 14.95
C HIS A 91 -3.30 -15.75 14.16
N SER A 92 -3.23 -15.70 12.82
CA SER A 92 -4.19 -16.39 11.95
C SER A 92 -3.98 -17.90 11.86
N GLY A 93 -2.80 -18.39 12.26
CA GLY A 93 -2.37 -19.78 12.03
C GLY A 93 -2.03 -20.06 10.55
N SER A 94 -2.00 -19.03 9.70
CA SER A 94 -1.69 -19.15 8.28
C SER A 94 -0.19 -19.40 8.07
N LYS A 95 0.14 -20.25 7.10
CA LYS A 95 1.53 -20.49 6.66
C LYS A 95 2.08 -19.38 5.77
N SER A 96 1.19 -18.55 5.24
CA SER A 96 1.48 -17.38 4.42
C SER A 96 0.82 -16.14 5.03
N ASP A 97 1.53 -15.02 5.01
CA ASP A 97 1.06 -13.72 5.48
C ASP A 97 1.22 -12.64 4.40
N ALA A 98 0.55 -11.52 4.62
CA ALA A 98 0.65 -10.33 3.80
C ALA A 98 1.29 -9.19 4.58
N TYR A 99 2.41 -8.69 4.08
CA TYR A 99 3.14 -7.60 4.72
C TYR A 99 2.79 -6.25 4.07
N VAL A 100 2.37 -5.28 4.88
CA VAL A 100 2.20 -3.89 4.42
C VAL A 100 3.53 -3.16 4.57
N ASP A 101 4.15 -2.84 3.44
CA ASP A 101 5.45 -2.17 3.36
C ASP A 101 5.34 -0.67 3.67
N PHE A 102 4.29 -0.04 3.16
CA PHE A 102 3.96 1.35 3.50
C PHE A 102 2.48 1.61 3.29
N LEU A 103 1.94 2.57 4.05
CA LEU A 103 0.64 3.19 3.82
C LEU A 103 0.81 4.70 4.04
N VAL A 104 0.66 5.48 2.98
CA VAL A 104 0.85 6.93 3.03
C VAL A 104 -0.38 7.64 2.46
N VAL A 105 -0.85 8.66 3.17
CA VAL A 105 -1.96 9.51 2.74
C VAL A 105 -1.48 10.95 2.68
N ALA A 106 -1.76 11.61 1.55
CA ALA A 106 -1.45 13.01 1.32
C ALA A 106 -2.04 13.86 2.45
N SER A 107 -1.26 14.82 2.95
CA SER A 107 -1.60 15.61 4.14
C SER A 107 -3.00 16.23 4.08
N TRP A 108 -3.37 16.77 2.91
CA TRP A 108 -4.67 17.36 2.62
C TRP A 108 -5.83 16.35 2.52
N ALA A 109 -5.55 15.08 2.28
CA ALA A 109 -6.53 14.00 2.16
C ALA A 109 -6.72 13.18 3.45
N ARG A 110 -5.95 13.50 4.51
CA ARG A 110 -6.04 12.82 5.81
C ARG A 110 -7.38 13.09 6.49
N ARG A 111 -7.72 12.22 7.45
CA ARG A 111 -8.98 12.27 8.23
C ARG A 111 -10.27 12.15 7.39
N ASN A 112 -10.17 11.60 6.18
CA ASN A 112 -11.29 11.39 5.27
C ASN A 112 -11.44 9.92 4.83
N GLY A 113 -11.01 8.97 5.66
CA GLY A 113 -11.17 7.53 5.39
C GLY A 113 -10.27 6.93 4.31
N VAL A 114 -9.46 7.72 3.58
CA VAL A 114 -8.57 7.24 2.51
C VAL A 114 -7.68 6.08 2.95
N GLY A 115 -6.96 6.25 4.07
CA GLY A 115 -6.07 5.21 4.59
C GLY A 115 -6.80 3.95 5.01
N THR A 116 -7.96 4.09 5.66
CA THR A 116 -8.82 2.96 6.05
C THR A 116 -9.30 2.18 4.83
N ASN A 117 -9.73 2.88 3.78
CA ASN A 117 -10.23 2.25 2.56
C ASN A 117 -9.10 1.57 1.77
N LEU A 118 -7.91 2.17 1.70
CA LEU A 118 -6.71 1.52 1.13
C LEU A 118 -6.36 0.24 1.87
N PHE A 119 -6.34 0.28 3.20
CA PHE A 119 -6.05 -0.89 4.03
C PHE A 119 -7.13 -1.98 3.87
N ALA A 120 -8.41 -1.60 3.80
CA ALA A 120 -9.49 -2.54 3.55
C ALA A 120 -9.34 -3.23 2.18
N CYS A 121 -8.96 -2.49 1.13
CA CYS A 121 -8.64 -3.06 -0.18
C CYS A 121 -7.45 -4.03 -0.12
N ALA A 122 -6.36 -3.65 0.54
CA ALA A 122 -5.19 -4.52 0.69
C ALA A 122 -5.53 -5.81 1.45
N LYS A 123 -6.34 -5.72 2.51
CA LYS A 123 -6.85 -6.88 3.24
C LYS A 123 -7.66 -7.81 2.34
N GLN A 124 -8.59 -7.26 1.54
CA GLN A 124 -9.38 -8.06 0.60
C GLN A 124 -8.51 -8.73 -0.48
N LEU A 125 -7.46 -8.04 -0.94
CA LEU A 125 -6.49 -8.61 -1.86
C LEU A 125 -5.74 -9.79 -1.23
N ALA A 126 -5.27 -9.64 0.01
CA ALA A 126 -4.58 -10.71 0.74
C ALA A 126 -5.46 -11.95 0.96
N ILE A 127 -6.75 -11.76 1.26
CA ILE A 127 -7.71 -12.87 1.44
C ILE A 127 -7.99 -13.60 0.12
N ARG A 128 -8.00 -12.90 -1.02
CA ARG A 128 -8.32 -13.48 -2.33
C ARG A 128 -7.12 -14.10 -3.05
N GLY A 129 -5.92 -13.60 -2.78
CA GLY A 129 -4.68 -14.05 -3.39
C GLY A 129 -3.94 -15.13 -2.60
N GLY A 130 -4.42 -15.47 -1.39
CA GLY A 130 -3.94 -16.58 -0.56
C GLY A 130 -4.73 -17.85 -0.76
#